data_AF-A0A2H5B419-F1
#
_entry.id   AF-A0A2H5B419-F1
#
_cell.length_a   1.000
_cell.length_b   1.000
_cell.length_c   1.000
_cell.angle_alpha   90.00
_cell.angle_beta   90.00
_cell.angle_gamma   90.00
#
_symmetry.space_group_name_H-M   'P 1'
#
loop_
_entity.id
_entity.type
_entity.pdbx_description
1 polymer ?
#
loop_
_entity_poly.entity_id
_entity_poly.type
_entity_poly.pdbx_seq_one_letter_code
_entity_poly.pdbx_strand_id
1 'polypeptide(L)' 'MASISVGKGDLLVTILCTGGSLVLHMEPVSTTTIPCTIGAVTPVRNNFHLGSPKDISVSVDAEATVRWNMRIEQ' A
#
# COMPACT_ATOMS: atom_id res chain seq x y z
N MET A 1 11.12 -3.61 3.19
CA MET A 1 10.10 -4.30 4.00
C MET A 1 9.97 -3.55 5.31
N ALA A 2 8.74 -3.23 5.72
CA ALA A 2 8.43 -2.58 7.00
C ALA A 2 7.37 -3.42 7.72
N SER A 3 7.41 -3.47 9.06
CA SER A 3 6.39 -4.14 9.86
C SER A 3 5.69 -3.11 10.73
N ILE A 4 4.36 -3.19 10.81
CA ILE A 4 3.52 -2.32 11.64
C ILE A 4 2.57 -3.15 12.49
N SER A 5 2.47 -2.82 13.77
CA SER A 5 1.44 -3.37 14.66
C SER A 5 0.21 -2.49 14.58
N VAL A 6 -0.92 -3.06 14.17
CA VAL A 6 -2.19 -2.33 13.99
C VAL A 6 -3.28 -2.92 14.87
N GLY A 7 -4.12 -2.04 15.41
CA GLY A 7 -5.29 -2.41 16.20
C GLY A 7 -6.47 -2.89 15.35
N LYS A 8 -7.57 -3.22 16.02
CA LYS A 8 -8.87 -3.42 15.35
C LYS A 8 -9.38 -2.08 14.79
N GLY A 9 -10.08 -2.12 13.66
CA GLY A 9 -10.65 -0.93 13.02
C GLY A 9 -10.20 -0.79 11.57
N ASP A 10 -10.23 0.45 11.07
CA ASP A 10 -9.88 0.76 9.69
C ASP A 10 -8.40 1.14 9.57
N LEU A 11 -7.74 0.63 8.55
CA LEU A 11 -6.38 0.99 8.17
C LEU A 11 -6.43 1.67 6.81
N LEU A 12 -6.08 2.95 6.78
CA LEU A 12 -6.03 3.72 5.54
C LEU A 12 -4.62 3.70 4.98
N VAL A 13 -4.49 3.20 3.74
CA VAL A 13 -3.23 3.17 3.00
C VAL A 13 -3.37 4.07 1.78
N THR A 14 -2.61 5.15 1.75
CA THR A 14 -2.53 6.06 0.60
C THR A 14 -1.19 5.88 -0.09
N ILE A 15 -1.23 5.60 -1.39
CA ILE A 15 -0.04 5.48 -2.22
C ILE A 15 -0.12 6.51 -3.33
N LEU A 16 0.92 7.32 -3.45
CA LEU A 16 1.16 8.20 -4.59
C LEU A 16 2.15 7.50 -5.51
N CYS A 17 1.80 7.27 -6.78
CA CYS A 17 2.74 6.66 -7.71
C CYS A 17 2.63 7.17 -9.16
N THR A 18 3.70 7.00 -9.93
CA THR A 18 3.81 7.32 -11.37
C THR A 18 4.77 6.34 -12.06
N GLY A 19 4.56 6.04 -13.34
CA GLY A 19 5.59 5.44 -14.20
C GLY A 19 5.57 3.91 -14.39
N GLY A 20 4.41 3.23 -14.25
CA GLY A 20 4.30 1.79 -14.48
C GLY A 20 3.24 1.11 -13.60
N SER A 21 3.57 -0.04 -13.03
CA SER A 21 2.72 -0.73 -12.04
C SER A 21 3.53 -1.02 -10.77
N LEU A 22 2.87 -0.93 -9.61
CA LEU A 22 3.42 -1.47 -8.37
C LEU A 22 2.51 -2.59 -7.85
N VAL A 23 3.07 -3.52 -7.10
CA VAL A 23 2.35 -4.52 -6.33
C VAL A 23 2.59 -4.23 -4.85
N LEU A 24 1.52 -3.94 -4.13
CA LEU A 24 1.54 -3.77 -2.68
C LEU A 24 1.20 -5.10 -2.03
N HIS A 25 2.10 -5.57 -1.17
CA HIS A 25 1.90 -6.74 -0.33
C HIS A 25 1.71 -6.26 1.10
N MET A 26 0.56 -6.58 1.69
CA MET A 26 0.27 -6.37 3.10
C MET A 26 -0.13 -7.69 3.73
N GLU A 27 0.84 -8.45 4.21
CA GLU A 27 0.56 -9.78 4.77
C GLU A 27 0.18 -9.66 6.25
N PRO A 28 -0.85 -10.40 6.74
CA PRO A 28 -1.69 -11.39 6.05
C PRO A 28 -3.03 -10.81 5.52
N VAL A 29 -3.10 -9.51 5.22
CA VAL A 29 -4.34 -8.79 4.91
C VAL A 29 -4.72 -8.86 3.44
N SER A 30 -3.82 -8.46 2.53
CA SER A 30 -4.12 -8.32 1.11
C SER A 30 -2.85 -8.16 0.28
N THR A 31 -2.92 -8.57 -0.97
CA THR A 31 -1.97 -8.18 -2.02
C THR A 31 -2.76 -7.51 -3.13
N THR A 32 -2.36 -6.30 -3.55
CA THR A 32 -3.06 -5.55 -4.59
C THR A 32 -2.11 -4.91 -5.58
N THR A 33 -2.48 -4.96 -6.86
CA THR A 33 -1.73 -4.32 -7.94
C THR A 33 -2.28 -2.93 -8.19
N ILE A 34 -1.41 -1.93 -8.16
CA ILE A 34 -1.77 -0.53 -8.31
C ILE A 34 -1.18 0.00 -9.62
N PRO A 35 -2.02 0.35 -10.60
CA PRO A 35 -1.55 0.96 -11.84
C PRO A 35 -1.14 2.41 -11.60
N CYS A 36 0.10 2.75 -11.98
CA CYS A 36 0.66 4.08 -11.88
C CYS A 36 0.73 4.74 -13.25
N THR A 37 -0.06 5.78 -13.44
CA THR A 37 -0.10 6.51 -14.71
C THR A 37 1.28 7.05 -15.08
N ILE A 38 1.67 6.92 -16.34
CA ILE A 38 2.92 7.49 -16.84
C ILE A 38 2.75 9.00 -16.96
N GLY A 39 3.64 9.77 -16.33
CA GLY A 39 3.64 11.24 -16.41
C GLY A 39 2.63 11.95 -15.51
N ALA A 40 1.88 11.22 -14.69
CA ALA A 40 0.96 11.79 -13.70
C ALA A 40 1.03 11.02 -12.39
N VAL A 41 1.06 11.75 -11.27
CA VAL A 41 1.01 11.15 -9.93
C VAL A 41 -0.44 10.89 -9.56
N THR A 42 -0.81 9.62 -9.45
CA THR A 42 -2.18 9.23 -9.09
C THR A 42 -2.23 8.78 -7.63
N PRO A 43 -3.08 9.39 -6.78
CA PRO A 43 -3.30 8.91 -5.43
C PRO A 43 -4.24 7.70 -5.45
N VAL A 44 -3.77 6.59 -4.90
CA VAL A 44 -4.58 5.39 -4.67
C VAL A 44 -4.78 5.21 -3.18
N ARG A 45 -6.05 5.21 -2.76
CA ARG A 45 -6.45 5.06 -1.37
C ARG A 45 -7.14 3.73 -1.19
N ASN A 46 -6.59 2.89 -0.34
CA ASN A 46 -7.17 1.62 0.06
C ASN A 46 -7.54 1.70 1.54
N ASN A 47 -8.77 1.30 1.87
CA ASN A 47 -9.21 1.15 3.24
C ASN A 47 -9.34 -0.34 3.56
N PHE A 48 -8.63 -0.80 4.58
CA PHE A 48 -8.66 -2.20 5.02
C PHE A 48 -9.33 -2.29 6.38
N HIS A 49 -10.44 -3.01 6.46
CA HIS A 49 -11.14 -3.25 7.71
C HIS A 49 -10.54 -4.46 8.45
N LEU A 50 -10.04 -4.24 9.66
CA LEU A 50 -9.39 -5.24 10.49
C LEU A 50 -10.29 -5.63 11.66
N GLY A 51 -10.81 -6.86 11.61
CA GLY A 51 -11.66 -7.41 12.68
C GLY A 51 -10.92 -7.73 13.99
N SER A 52 -9.59 -7.80 13.96
CA SER A 52 -8.74 -8.07 15.13
C SER A 52 -7.37 -7.39 14.98
N PRO A 53 -6.70 -7.04 16.10
CA PRO A 53 -5.32 -6.57 16.08
C PRO A 53 -4.39 -7.61 15.45
N LYS A 54 -3.41 -7.16 14.68
CA LYS A 54 -2.42 -8.02 14.01
C LYS A 54 -1.18 -7.22 13.63
N ASP A 55 -0.07 -7.93 13.47
CA ASP A 55 1.13 -7.37 12.85
C ASP A 55 1.02 -7.54 11.33
N ILE A 56 1.24 -6.45 10.60
CA ILE A 56 1.21 -6.43 9.14
C ILE A 56 2.61 -6.18 8.62
N SER A 57 3.08 -7.11 7.77
CA SER A 57 4.28 -6.89 6.97
C SER A 57 3.90 -6.19 5.68
N VAL A 58 4.56 -5.06 5.41
CA VAL A 58 4.35 -4.27 4.20
C VAL A 58 5.59 -4.32 3.31
N SER A 59 5.40 -4.77 2.08
CA SER A 59 6.39 -4.71 1.00
C SER A 59 5.77 -4.21 -0.30
N VAL A 60 6.61 -3.62 -1.12
CA VAL A 60 6.24 -3.05 -2.42
C VAL A 60 7.20 -3.59 -3.45
N ASP A 61 6.66 -4.25 -4.47
CA ASP A 61 7.39 -4.64 -5.67
C ASP A 61 7.00 -3.69 -6.79
N ALA A 62 7.98 -2.97 -7.34
CA ALA A 62 7.74 -1.98 -8.36
C ALA A 62 8.83 -2.03 -9.43
N GLU A 63 8.46 -1.75 -10.67
CA GLU A 63 9.42 -1.60 -11.77
C GLU A 63 10.37 -0.43 -11.49
N ALA A 64 11.59 -0.48 -12.05
CA ALA A 64 12.62 0.53 -11.80
C ALA A 64 12.21 1.97 -12.23
N THR A 65 11.25 2.09 -13.14
CA THR A 65 10.70 3.36 -13.63
C THR A 65 9.65 3.96 -12.70
N VAL A 66 9.13 3.18 -11.74
CA VAL A 66 8.06 3.61 -10.85
C VAL A 66 8.63 4.44 -9.70
N ARG A 67 8.10 5.66 -9.55
CA ARG A 67 8.32 6.46 -8.35
C ARG A 67 7.08 6.38 -7.48
N TRP A 68 7.28 6.14 -6.19
CA TRP A 68 6.17 5.97 -5.26
C TRP A 68 6.46 6.55 -3.88
N ASN A 69 5.40 6.92 -3.18
CA ASN A 69 5.40 7.29 -1.78
C ASN A 69 4.16 6.69 -1.12
N MET A 70 4.33 6.09 0.05
CA MET A 70 3.25 5.42 0.78
C MET A 70 3.10 6.05 2.16
N ARG A 71 1.84 6.29 2.54
CA ARG A 71 1.45 6.69 3.88
C ARG A 71 0.41 5.71 4.41
N ILE A 72 0.62 5.27 5.65
CA ILE A 72 -0.29 4.38 6.37
C ILE A 72 -0.78 5.12 7.62
N GLU A 73 -2.08 5.13 7.83
CA GLU A 73 -2.74 5.83 8.93
C GLU A 73 -3.78 4.90 9.57
N GLN A 74 -3.83 4.91 10.90
CA GLN A 74 -4.84 4.23 11.72
C GLN A 74 -5.32 5.19 12.81
#